data_AF-A0A3P1T097-F1
#
_entry.id   AF-A0A3P1T097-F1
#
_cell.length_a   1.000
_cell.length_b   1.000
_cell.length_c   1.000
_cell.angle_alpha   90.00
_cell.angle_beta   90.00
_cell.angle_gamma   90.00
#
_symmetry.space_group_name_H-M   'P 1'
#
loop_
_entity.id
_entity.type
_entity.pdbx_description
1 polymer ?
#
loop_
_entity_poly.entity_id
_entity_poly.type
_entity_poly.pdbx_seq_one_letter_code
_entity_poly.pdbx_strand_id
1 'polypeptide(L)'
;MKALFGKLIHLLIMPCSRVPLLIEQRNAGKLPLIARMRLNAHLLVCKWCAAYVEKVERIDKLLTKKYEEEKSFEDTEIQSFKDNIKKK
;
A
#
# COMPACT_ATOMS: atom_id res chain seq x y z
N MET A 1 -22.72 -24.58 -21.48
CA MET A 1 -23.09 -23.23 -20.98
C MET A 1 -22.32 -22.77 -19.72
N LYS A 2 -22.00 -23.63 -18.74
CA LYS A 2 -21.28 -23.22 -17.50
C LYS A 2 -19.87 -22.62 -17.73
N ALA A 3 -19.14 -23.06 -18.76
CA ALA A 3 -17.76 -22.63 -19.02
C ALA A 3 -17.62 -21.19 -19.56
N LEU A 4 -18.66 -20.64 -20.21
CA LEU A 4 -18.64 -19.27 -20.75
C LEU A 4 -18.90 -18.23 -19.64
N PHE A 5 -19.78 -18.55 -18.69
CA PHE A 5 -20.06 -17.70 -17.51
C PHE A 5 -18.83 -17.54 -16.62
N GLY A 6 -18.06 -18.61 -16.37
CA GLY A 6 -16.81 -18.52 -15.60
C GLY A 6 -15.79 -17.58 -16.24
N LYS A 7 -15.67 -17.59 -17.58
CA LYS A 7 -14.77 -16.69 -18.32
C LYS A 7 -15.23 -15.23 -18.28
N LEU A 8 -16.55 -14.98 -18.36
CA LEU A 8 -17.12 -13.63 -18.25
C LEU A 8 -16.99 -13.05 -16.84
N ILE A 9 -17.13 -13.88 -15.82
CA ILE A 9 -16.92 -13.48 -14.42
C ILE A 9 -15.46 -13.05 -14.22
N HIS A 10 -14.46 -13.75 -14.77
CA HIS A 10 -13.05 -13.31 -14.71
C HIS A 10 -12.73 -12.10 -15.61
N LEU A 11 -13.55 -11.81 -16.62
CA LEU A 11 -13.42 -10.61 -17.44
C LEU A 11 -13.90 -9.37 -16.68
N LEU A 12 -14.97 -9.49 -15.90
CA LEU A 12 -15.53 -8.43 -15.06
C LEU A 12 -14.79 -8.32 -13.71
N ILE A 13 -14.58 -9.45 -13.05
CA ILE A 13 -13.84 -9.60 -11.79
C ILE A 13 -12.37 -9.81 -12.13
N MET A 14 -11.57 -8.77 -11.93
CA MET A 14 -10.12 -8.85 -12.02
C MET A 14 -9.56 -10.01 -11.17
N PRO A 15 -8.53 -10.74 -11.63
CA PRO A 15 -7.95 -11.83 -10.85
C PRO A 15 -7.29 -11.33 -9.56
N CYS A 16 -7.42 -12.09 -8.48
CA CYS A 16 -6.85 -11.77 -7.17
C CYS A 16 -5.32 -11.56 -7.21
N SER A 17 -4.62 -12.21 -8.15
CA SER A 17 -3.17 -12.07 -8.34
C SER A 17 -2.73 -10.65 -8.72
N ARG A 18 -3.62 -9.83 -9.28
CA ARG A 18 -3.32 -8.43 -9.61
C ARG A 18 -3.60 -7.46 -8.46
N VAL A 19 -4.31 -7.89 -7.43
CA VAL A 19 -4.69 -7.03 -6.30
C VAL A 19 -3.47 -6.46 -5.58
N PRO A 20 -2.44 -7.24 -5.21
CA PRO A 20 -1.25 -6.71 -4.53
C PRO A 20 -0.61 -5.55 -5.28
N LEU A 21 -0.35 -5.72 -6.58
CA LEU A 21 0.26 -4.69 -7.41
C LEU A 21 -0.57 -3.39 -7.46
N LEU A 22 -1.89 -3.49 -7.59
CA LEU A 22 -2.75 -2.31 -7.64
C LEU A 22 -2.88 -1.61 -6.29
N ILE A 23 -2.75 -2.34 -5.18
CA ILE A 23 -2.68 -1.77 -3.83
C ILE A 23 -1.38 -0.97 -3.68
N GLU A 24 -0.23 -1.51 -4.10
CA GLU A 24 1.03 -0.76 -4.08
C GLU A 24 0.97 0.50 -4.96
N GLN A 25 0.39 0.40 -6.16
CA GLN A 25 0.19 1.56 -7.02
C GLN A 25 -0.77 2.59 -6.41
N ARG A 26 -1.80 2.14 -5.67
CA ARG A 26 -2.72 3.04 -4.94
C ARG A 26 -1.97 3.79 -3.86
N ASN A 27 -1.19 3.08 -3.04
CA ASN A 27 -0.44 3.66 -1.94
C ASN A 27 0.63 4.64 -2.44
N ALA A 28 1.24 4.36 -3.59
CA ALA A 28 2.17 5.26 -4.27
C ALA A 28 1.49 6.46 -4.97
N GLY A 29 0.16 6.59 -4.94
CA GLY A 29 -0.59 7.65 -5.62
C GLY A 29 -0.58 7.55 -7.15
N LYS A 30 -0.19 6.41 -7.72
CA LYS A 30 -0.02 6.18 -9.16
C LYS A 30 -1.16 5.40 -9.80
N LEU A 31 -2.20 5.04 -9.05
CA LEU A 31 -3.31 4.22 -9.54
C LEU A 31 -4.37 5.05 -10.29
N PRO A 32 -4.66 4.77 -11.58
CA PRO A 32 -5.73 5.43 -12.31
C PRO A 32 -7.11 5.24 -11.66
N LEU A 33 -8.00 6.23 -11.80
CA LEU A 33 -9.34 6.22 -11.17
C LEU A 33 -10.18 5.00 -11.55
N ILE A 34 -10.15 4.58 -12.81
CA ILE A 34 -10.88 3.41 -13.31
C ILE A 34 -10.38 2.13 -12.63
N ALA A 35 -9.05 1.98 -12.50
CA ALA A 35 -8.44 0.84 -11.81
C ALA A 35 -8.77 0.86 -10.32
N ARG A 36 -8.87 2.06 -9.70
CA ARG A 36 -9.29 2.23 -8.31
C ARG A 36 -10.73 1.78 -8.08
N MET A 37 -11.68 2.16 -8.94
CA MET A 37 -13.06 1.71 -8.87
C MET A 37 -13.17 0.19 -9.03
N ARG A 38 -12.46 -0.38 -10.01
CA ARG A 38 -12.44 -1.82 -10.25
C ARG A 38 -11.85 -2.60 -9.06
N LEU A 39 -10.77 -2.09 -8.47
CA LEU A 39 -10.17 -2.66 -7.27
C LEU A 39 -11.14 -2.60 -6.08
N ASN A 40 -11.83 -1.47 -5.87
CA ASN A 40 -12.84 -1.36 -4.81
C ASN A 40 -13.98 -2.38 -4.99
N ALA A 41 -14.51 -2.52 -6.22
CA ALA A 41 -15.52 -3.52 -6.52
C ALA A 41 -15.03 -4.96 -6.22
N HIS A 42 -13.77 -5.27 -6.55
CA HIS A 42 -13.18 -6.57 -6.23
C HIS A 42 -13.09 -6.82 -4.72
N LEU A 43 -12.67 -5.83 -3.93
CA LEU A 43 -12.53 -5.97 -2.48
C LEU A 43 -13.87 -6.18 -1.76
N LEU A 44 -14.97 -5.67 -2.31
CA LEU A 44 -16.32 -5.93 -1.78
C LEU A 44 -16.74 -7.40 -1.93
N VAL A 45 -16.25 -8.09 -2.96
CA VAL A 45 -16.63 -9.47 -3.27
C VAL A 45 -15.63 -10.48 -2.70
N CYS A 46 -14.34 -10.17 -2.70
CA CYS A 46 -13.27 -11.07 -2.29
C CYS A 46 -12.78 -10.77 -0.87
N LYS A 47 -13.30 -11.54 0.11
CA LYS A 47 -12.95 -11.43 1.53
C LYS A 47 -11.45 -11.60 1.81
N TRP A 48 -10.80 -12.50 1.08
CA TRP A 48 -9.36 -12.77 1.22
C TRP A 48 -8.51 -11.56 0.82
N CYS A 49 -8.87 -10.93 -0.30
CA CYS A 49 -8.21 -9.72 -0.75
C CYS A 49 -8.50 -8.54 0.19
N ALA A 50 -9.71 -8.41 0.73
CA ALA A 50 -10.01 -7.41 1.75
C ALA A 50 -9.14 -7.58 3.00
N ALA A 51 -9.01 -8.81 3.53
CA ALA A 51 -8.15 -9.10 4.67
C ALA A 51 -6.66 -8.86 4.37
N TYR A 52 -6.22 -9.12 3.13
CA TYR A 52 -4.88 -8.78 2.69
C TYR A 52 -4.63 -7.27 2.71
N VAL A 53 -5.55 -6.47 2.19
CA VAL A 53 -5.44 -5.00 2.20
C VAL A 53 -5.33 -4.46 3.62
N GLU A 54 -6.19 -4.93 4.52
CA GLU A 54 -6.16 -4.53 5.93
C GLU A 54 -4.81 -4.90 6.60
N LYS A 55 -4.20 -6.03 6.21
CA LYS A 55 -2.86 -6.41 6.68
C LYS A 55 -1.80 -5.41 6.18
N VAL A 56 -1.83 -5.07 4.90
CA VAL A 56 -0.88 -4.11 4.31
C VAL A 56 -1.00 -2.74 4.97
N GLU A 57 -2.22 -2.22 5.12
CA GLU A 57 -2.49 -0.93 5.76
C GLU A 57 -2.00 -0.88 7.21
N ARG A 58 -2.11 -2.00 7.97
CA ARG A 58 -1.55 -2.10 9.31
C ARG A 58 -0.02 -2.02 9.31
N ILE A 59 0.64 -2.75 8.41
CA ILE A 59 2.10 -2.73 8.30
C ILE A 59 2.58 -1.33 7.92
N ASP A 60 1.94 -0.72 6.92
CA ASP A 60 2.28 0.62 6.46
C ASP A 60 2.14 1.64 7.58
N LYS A 61 1.02 1.64 8.30
CA LYS A 61 0.81 2.51 9.47
C LYS A 61 1.86 2.33 10.57
N LEU A 62 2.29 1.10 10.84
CA LEU A 62 3.35 0.83 11.83
C LEU A 62 4.70 1.39 11.38
N LEU A 63 5.04 1.22 10.09
CA LEU A 63 6.27 1.74 9.52
C LEU A 63 6.25 3.28 9.50
N THR A 64 5.18 3.91 9.00
CA THR A 64 5.05 5.37 8.95
C THR A 64 5.14 5.97 10.35
N LYS A 65 4.46 5.38 11.34
CA LYS A 65 4.53 5.85 12.73
C LYS A 65 5.96 5.82 13.28
N LYS A 66 6.72 4.76 12.98
CA LYS A 66 8.14 4.67 13.38
C LYS A 66 9.00 5.74 12.72
N TYR A 67 8.80 5.97 11.42
CA TYR A 67 9.51 7.04 10.70
C TYR A 67 9.18 8.45 11.18
N GLU A 68 7.94 8.70 11.62
CA GLU A 68 7.55 9.98 12.20
C GLU A 68 8.13 10.17 13.61
N GLU A 69 8.17 9.12 14.44
CA GLU A 69 8.82 9.12 15.76
C GLU A 69 10.33 9.38 15.66
N GLU A 70 11.02 8.84 14.64
CA GLU A 70 12.47 9.02 14.45
C GLU A 70 12.84 10.36 13.78
N LYS A 71 11.88 11.10 13.21
CA LYS A 71 12.17 12.35 12.50
C LYS A 71 12.38 13.57 13.41
N SER A 72 12.09 13.47 14.70
CA SER A 72 12.42 14.54 15.65
C SER A 72 13.86 14.35 16.15
N PHE A 73 14.83 14.71 15.33
CA PHE A 73 16.17 15.01 15.87
C PHE A 73 16.03 16.25 16.73
N GLU A 74 16.45 16.20 17.99
CA GLU A 74 16.60 17.43 18.76
C GLU A 74 17.68 18.30 18.10
N ASP A 75 17.52 19.62 18.12
CA ASP A 75 18.51 20.55 17.56
C ASP A 75 19.92 20.33 18.15
N THR A 76 19.99 19.85 19.39
CA THR A 76 21.19 19.40 20.10
C THR A 76 21.88 18.22 19.42
N GLU A 77 21.12 17.25 18.91
CA GLU A 77 21.63 16.09 18.17
C GLU A 77 22.24 16.53 16.84
N ILE A 78 21.55 17.39 16.08
CA ILE A 78 22.04 17.95 14.82
C ILE A 78 23.31 18.78 15.04
N GLN A 79 23.35 19.57 16.12
CA GLN A 79 24.51 20.39 16.46
C GLN A 79 25.70 19.54 16.88
N SER A 80 25.49 18.52 17.72
CA SER A 80 26.55 17.60 18.13
C SER A 80 27.16 16.81 16.96
N PHE A 81 26.34 16.47 15.96
CA PHE A 81 26.80 15.85 14.72
C PHE A 81 27.68 16.80 13.89
N LYS A 82 27.25 18.06 13.69
CA LYS A 82 28.05 19.08 12.99
C LYS A 82 29.40 19.32 13.65
N ASP A 83 29.41 19.38 14.98
CA ASP A 83 30.62 19.62 15.75
C ASP A 83 31.59 18.43 15.69
N ASN A 84 31.08 17.19 15.60
CA ASN A 84 31.91 16.00 15.37
C ASN A 84 32.53 15.97 13.97
N ILE A 85 31.79 16.39 12.94
CA ILE A 85 32.34 16.48 11.57
C ILE A 85 33.43 17.56 11.49
N LYS A 86 33.24 18.71 12.15
CA LYS A 86 34.23 19.81 12.14
C LYS A 86 35.52 19.50 12.91
N LYS A 87 35.48 18.55 13.86
CA LYS A 87 36.64 18.14 14.67
C LYS A 87 37.49 17.05 14.01
N LYS A 88 37.09 16.55 12.84
CA LYS A 88 37.80 15.52 12.08
C LYS A 88 38.45 16.14 10.85
#